data_AF-A0AAD9G9B2-F1
#
_entry.id   AF-A0AAD9G9B2-F1
#
_cell.length_a   1.000
_cell.length_b   1.000
_cell.length_c   1.000
_cell.angle_alpha   90.00
_cell.angle_beta   90.00
_cell.angle_gamma   90.00
#
_symmetry.space_group_name_H-M   'P 1'
#
loop_
_entity.id
_entity.type
_entity.pdbx_description
1 polymer ?
#
loop_
_entity_poly.entity_id
_entity_poly.type
_entity_poly.pdbx_seq_one_letter_code
_entity_poly.pdbx_strand_id
1 'polypeptide(L)'
;MVLSLTWRSGFRAVRLQKHLRYNDTLNSFGTHGCGGFVGVPLTSLFATSGINSAIDGGALYGNGMQFVHQLIYQRVMAGHSATVTSLTLVLMKYNTLWVSASRKIRK
;
A
#
# COMPACT_ATOMS: atom_id res chain seq x y z
N MET A 1 -2.51 -19.72 3.60
CA MET A 1 -3.74 -18.90 3.60
C MET A 1 -3.46 -17.39 3.47
N VAL A 2 -2.68 -16.78 4.37
CA VAL A 2 -2.37 -15.33 4.31
C VAL A 2 -1.67 -14.93 3.01
N LEU A 3 -0.60 -15.63 2.63
CA LEU A 3 0.15 -15.37 1.40
C LEU A 3 -0.69 -15.51 0.13
N SER A 4 -1.62 -16.46 0.10
CA SER A 4 -2.51 -16.65 -1.05
C SER A 4 -3.52 -15.52 -1.21
N LEU A 5 -3.94 -14.88 -0.12
CA LEU A 5 -4.87 -13.75 -0.15
C LEU A 5 -4.18 -12.47 -0.65
N THR A 6 -3.00 -12.16 -0.14
CA THR A 6 -2.21 -10.99 -0.55
C THR A 6 -1.69 -11.12 -1.99
N TRP A 7 -1.32 -12.33 -2.41
CA TRP A 7 -0.98 -12.60 -3.81
C TRP A 7 -2.18 -12.40 -4.75
N ARG A 8 -3.35 -12.96 -4.39
CA ARG A 8 -4.57 -12.83 -5.20
C ARG A 8 -5.02 -11.37 -5.31
N SER A 9 -4.92 -10.59 -4.25
CA SER A 9 -5.27 -9.16 -4.31
C SER A 9 -4.32 -8.39 -5.22
N GLY A 10 -3.01 -8.59 -5.08
CA GLY A 10 -2.02 -7.91 -5.91
C GLY A 10 -2.13 -8.27 -7.39
N PHE A 11 -2.28 -9.57 -7.71
CA PHE A 11 -2.43 -10.01 -9.09
C PHE A 11 -3.70 -9.47 -9.75
N ARG A 12 -4.81 -9.40 -9.01
CA ARG A 12 -6.06 -8.77 -9.50
C ARG A 12 -5.88 -7.27 -9.71
N ALA A 13 -5.19 -6.57 -8.81
CA ALA A 13 -4.91 -5.15 -8.94
C ALA A 13 -4.07 -4.84 -10.18
N VAL A 14 -3.02 -5.63 -10.45
CA VAL A 14 -2.21 -5.51 -11.68
C VAL A 14 -3.05 -5.73 -12.93
N ARG A 15 -3.95 -6.72 -12.94
CA ARG A 15 -4.84 -6.95 -14.08
C ARG A 15 -5.83 -5.79 -14.28
N LEU A 16 -6.32 -5.19 -13.19
CA LEU A 16 -7.26 -4.07 -13.23
C LEU A 16 -6.66 -2.83 -13.92
N GLN A 17 -5.34 -2.63 -13.86
CA GLN A 17 -4.65 -1.52 -14.53
C GLN A 17 -4.93 -1.48 -16.04
N LYS A 18 -5.02 -2.65 -16.70
CA LYS A 18 -5.36 -2.75 -18.13
C LYS A 18 -6.76 -2.22 -18.42
N HIS A 19 -7.71 -2.45 -17.51
CA HIS A 19 -9.09 -1.97 -17.63
C HIS A 19 -9.21 -0.48 -17.29
N LEU A 20 -8.42 0.00 -16.33
CA LEU A 20 -8.39 1.41 -15.93
C LEU A 20 -7.53 2.29 -16.86
N ARG A 21 -6.84 1.69 -17.83
CA ARG A 21 -5.93 2.38 -18.76
C ARG A 21 -4.88 3.24 -18.04
N TYR A 22 -4.47 2.80 -16.85
CA TYR A 22 -3.42 3.41 -16.04
C TYR A 22 -2.19 2.50 -16.10
N ASN A 23 -1.01 3.07 -16.35
CA ASN A 23 0.23 2.33 -16.48
C ASN A 23 1.15 2.60 -15.27
N ASP A 24 1.15 1.68 -14.33
CA ASP A 24 2.15 1.61 -13.27
C ASP A 24 3.30 0.71 -13.75
N THR A 25 4.35 1.34 -14.30
CA THR A 25 5.45 0.65 -15.02
C THR A 25 6.08 -0.49 -14.23
N LEU A 26 6.15 -0.37 -12.90
CA LEU A 26 6.75 -1.38 -12.02
C LEU A 26 5.70 -2.23 -11.29
N ASN A 27 4.41 -2.04 -11.59
CA ASN A 27 3.29 -2.67 -10.88
C ASN A 27 3.35 -2.45 -9.35
N SER A 28 4.04 -1.40 -8.88
CA SER A 28 4.36 -1.19 -7.48
C SER A 28 3.10 -0.98 -6.63
N PHE A 29 2.13 -0.22 -7.13
CA PHE A 29 0.87 0.00 -6.45
C PHE A 29 0.05 -1.30 -6.35
N GLY A 30 0.03 -2.09 -7.43
CA GLY A 30 -0.69 -3.36 -7.46
C GLY A 30 -0.11 -4.39 -6.49
N THR A 31 1.21 -4.61 -6.51
CA THR A 31 1.86 -5.65 -5.71
C THR A 31 2.13 -5.22 -4.28
N HIS A 32 2.65 -4.01 -4.06
CA HIS A 32 2.99 -3.50 -2.73
C HIS A 32 1.82 -2.78 -2.06
N GLY A 33 1.13 -1.90 -2.80
CA GLY A 33 -0.01 -1.15 -2.28
C GLY A 33 -1.19 -2.04 -1.91
N CYS A 34 -1.79 -2.72 -2.90
CA CYS A 34 -2.93 -3.61 -2.65
C CYS A 34 -2.56 -4.89 -1.88
N GLY A 35 -1.34 -5.40 -2.06
CA GLY A 35 -0.83 -6.53 -1.28
C GLY A 35 -0.68 -6.17 0.20
N GLY A 36 -0.05 -5.03 0.49
CA GLY A 36 0.14 -4.51 1.84
C GLY A 36 -1.18 -4.16 2.53
N PHE A 37 -2.13 -3.54 1.81
CA PHE A 37 -3.44 -3.18 2.34
C PHE A 37 -4.28 -4.39 2.76
N VAL A 38 -4.09 -5.54 2.13
CA VAL A 38 -4.69 -6.82 2.57
C VAL A 38 -3.85 -7.47 3.68
N GLY A 39 -2.54 -7.28 3.67
CA GLY A 39 -1.62 -7.84 4.67
C GLY A 39 -1.84 -7.28 6.09
N VAL A 40 -1.99 -5.97 6.23
CA VAL A 40 -2.15 -5.31 7.55
C VAL A 40 -3.32 -5.87 8.38
N PRO A 41 -4.57 -5.98 7.86
CA PRO A 41 -5.65 -6.57 8.63
C PRO A 41 -5.36 -8.04 8.98
N LEU A 42 -4.73 -8.81 8.08
CA LEU A 42 -4.35 -10.19 8.36
C LEU A 42 -3.31 -10.27 9.49
N THR A 43 -2.30 -9.39 9.51
CA THR A 43 -1.34 -9.31 10.62
C THR A 43 -2.05 -9.01 11.93
N SER A 44 -2.96 -8.03 11.94
CA SER A 44 -3.68 -7.66 13.16
C SER A 44 -4.66 -8.73 13.68
N LEU A 45 -5.10 -9.65 12.82
CA LEU A 45 -5.89 -10.83 13.21
C LEU A 45 -5.00 -11.93 13.80
N PHE A 46 -3.90 -12.26 13.12
CA PHE A 46 -3.07 -13.42 13.41
C PHE A 46 -1.83 -13.14 14.28
N ALA A 47 -1.58 -11.89 14.67
CA ALA A 47 -0.47 -11.54 15.56
C ALA A 47 -0.57 -12.33 16.86
N THR A 48 0.52 -12.96 17.30
CA THR A 48 0.53 -13.80 18.51
C THR A 48 1.75 -13.49 19.37
N SER A 49 1.52 -13.43 20.68
CA SER A 49 2.58 -13.20 21.68
C SER A 49 3.58 -14.36 21.73
N GLY A 50 3.22 -15.54 21.23
CA GLY A 50 4.13 -16.69 21.11
C GLY A 50 5.26 -16.50 20.10
N ILE A 51 5.10 -15.59 19.12
CA ILE A 51 6.16 -15.24 18.16
C ILE A 51 6.87 -13.95 18.58
N ASN A 52 6.14 -13.02 19.19
CA ASN A 52 6.71 -11.77 19.70
C ASN A 52 6.14 -11.49 21.09
N SER A 53 6.93 -11.71 22.13
CA SER A 53 6.49 -11.50 23.52
C SER A 53 6.25 -10.02 23.86
N ALA A 54 6.66 -9.07 23.01
CA ALA A 54 6.43 -7.64 23.21
C ALA A 54 5.04 -7.17 22.77
N ILE A 55 4.17 -8.06 22.29
CA ILE A 55 2.80 -7.71 21.89
C ILE A 55 1.78 -8.53 22.69
N ASP A 56 0.62 -7.92 22.96
CA ASP A 56 -0.51 -8.59 23.63
C ASP A 56 -1.26 -9.59 22.71
N GLY A 57 -0.80 -9.73 21.46
CA GLY A 57 -1.46 -10.52 20.42
C GLY A 57 -2.39 -9.70 19.51
N GLY A 58 -3.03 -10.39 18.58
CA GLY A 58 -4.00 -9.87 17.63
C GLY A 58 -5.43 -10.23 18.03
N ALA A 59 -6.38 -9.92 17.15
CA ALA A 59 -7.80 -10.06 17.47
C ALA A 59 -8.23 -11.50 17.79
N LEU A 60 -7.62 -12.50 17.16
CA LEU A 60 -7.91 -13.91 17.44
C LEU A 60 -7.29 -14.42 18.74
N TYR A 61 -6.44 -13.64 19.38
CA TYR A 61 -5.69 -13.99 20.60
C TYR A 61 -6.06 -13.10 21.80
N GLY A 62 -7.24 -12.49 21.77
CA GLY A 62 -7.77 -11.69 22.88
C GLY A 62 -7.59 -10.18 22.76
N ASN A 63 -6.82 -9.69 21.78
CA ASN A 63 -6.60 -8.25 21.56
C ASN A 63 -7.32 -7.74 20.30
N GLY A 64 -8.65 -7.65 20.37
CA GLY A 64 -9.49 -7.17 19.27
C GLY A 64 -9.19 -5.74 18.82
N MET A 65 -8.76 -4.89 19.75
CA MET A 65 -8.46 -3.47 19.47
C MET A 65 -7.27 -3.30 18.52
N GLN A 66 -6.34 -4.26 18.50
CA GLN A 66 -5.23 -4.26 17.55
C GLN A 66 -5.71 -4.23 16.09
N PHE A 67 -6.83 -4.89 15.77
CA PHE A 67 -7.41 -4.86 14.42
C PHE A 67 -7.90 -3.47 14.05
N VAL A 68 -8.59 -2.79 14.96
CA VAL A 68 -9.10 -1.43 14.75
C VAL A 68 -7.95 -0.43 14.61
N HIS A 69 -6.94 -0.50 15.47
CA HIS A 69 -5.76 0.35 15.41
C HIS A 69 -5.04 0.23 14.05
N GLN A 70 -4.83 -1.00 13.59
CA GLN A 70 -4.17 -1.27 12.31
C GLN A 70 -5.00 -0.81 11.11
N LEU A 71 -6.33 -0.94 11.17
CA LEU A 71 -7.23 -0.41 10.13
C LEU A 71 -7.21 1.11 10.03
N ILE A 72 -7.16 1.81 11.17
CA ILE A 72 -7.06 3.29 11.19
C ILE A 72 -5.69 3.70 10.67
N TYR A 73 -4.63 3.09 11.20
CA TYR A 73 -3.25 3.37 10.82
C TYR A 73 -3.03 3.24 9.31
N GLN A 74 -3.45 2.13 8.70
CA GLN A 74 -3.26 1.95 7.25
C GLN A 74 -4.02 2.97 6.41
N ARG A 75 -5.20 3.43 6.86
CA ARG A 75 -5.98 4.45 6.14
C ARG A 75 -5.29 5.80 6.19
N VAL A 76 -4.78 6.17 7.37
CA VAL A 76 -4.02 7.41 7.54
C VAL A 76 -2.75 7.39 6.70
N MET A 77 -2.00 6.28 6.72
CA MET A 77 -0.77 6.14 5.93
C MET A 77 -1.04 6.15 4.42
N ALA A 78 -2.10 5.47 3.96
CA ALA A 78 -2.51 5.51 2.56
C ALA A 78 -2.90 6.94 2.13
N GLY A 79 -3.64 7.66 2.96
CA GLY A 79 -4.00 9.06 2.75
C GLY A 79 -2.77 9.96 2.68
N HIS A 80 -1.88 9.88 3.66
CA HIS A 80 -0.63 10.64 3.70
C HIS A 80 0.22 10.40 2.44
N SER A 81 0.43 9.13 2.06
CA SER A 81 1.18 8.77 0.85
C SER A 81 0.56 9.40 -0.40
N ALA A 82 -0.76 9.27 -0.58
CA ALA A 82 -1.46 9.87 -1.71
C ALA A 82 -1.33 11.40 -1.71
N THR A 83 -1.57 12.06 -0.59
CA THR A 83 -1.54 13.53 -0.49
C THR A 83 -0.13 14.09 -0.75
N VAL A 84 0.90 13.56 -0.08
CA VAL A 84 2.27 14.08 -0.19
C VAL A 84 2.85 13.81 -1.57
N THR A 85 2.63 12.61 -2.13
CA THR A 85 3.07 12.30 -3.50
C THR A 85 2.35 13.17 -4.52
N SER A 86 1.03 13.33 -4.43
CA SER A 86 0.28 14.22 -5.33
C SER A 86 0.76 15.67 -5.24
N LEU A 87 0.97 16.19 -4.02
CA LEU A 87 1.50 17.54 -3.81
C LEU A 87 2.88 17.69 -4.46
N THR A 88 3.78 16.74 -4.24
CA THR A 88 5.13 16.75 -4.82
C THR A 88 5.09 16.74 -6.35
N LEU A 89 4.27 15.88 -6.96
CA LEU A 89 4.12 15.81 -8.41
C LEU A 89 3.55 17.10 -9.01
N VAL A 90 2.57 17.71 -8.32
CA VAL A 90 2.00 18.99 -8.72
C VAL A 90 3.05 20.10 -8.64
N LEU A 91 3.80 20.17 -7.53
CA LEU A 91 4.91 21.13 -7.39
C LEU A 91 5.97 20.95 -8.47
N MET A 92 6.37 19.70 -8.77
CA MET A 92 7.32 19.40 -9.83
C MET A 92 6.81 19.78 -11.22
N LYS A 93 5.49 19.73 -11.46
CA LYS A 93 4.88 20.15 -12.71
C LYS A 93 4.96 21.66 -12.92
N TYR A 94 4.79 22.43 -11.85
CA TYR A 94 4.90 23.89 -11.90
C TYR A 94 6.34 24.38 -11.95
N ASN A 95 7.29 23.62 -11.40
CA ASN A 95 8.71 23.88 -11.57
C ASN A 95 9.19 23.34 -12.93
N THR A 96 10.11 24.03 -13.61
CA THR A 96 10.64 23.62 -14.93
C THR A 96 11.37 22.27 -14.95
N LEU A 97 11.54 21.62 -13.79
CA LEU A 97 12.12 20.29 -13.61
C LEU A 97 11.41 19.23 -14.47
N TRP A 98 10.08 19.27 -14.56
CA TRP A 98 9.33 18.30 -15.38
C TRP A 98 9.54 18.48 -16.88
N VAL A 99 9.60 19.74 -17.37
CA VAL A 99 9.87 20.06 -18.78
C VAL A 99 11.33 19.76 -19.16
N SER A 100 12.26 19.83 -18.21
CA SER A 100 13.66 19.46 -18.41
C SER A 100 13.85 17.94 -18.54
N ALA A 101 13.25 17.16 -17.63
CA ALA A 101 13.34 15.69 -17.66
C ALA A 101 12.70 15.07 -18.91
N SER A 102 11.51 15.56 -19.30
CA SER A 102 10.79 15.04 -20.48
C SER A 102 11.53 15.31 -21.81
N ARG A 103 12.33 16.38 -21.90
CA ARG A 103 13.17 16.65 -23.08
C ARG A 103 14.40 15.76 -23.16
N LYS A 104 14.96 15.32 -22.02
CA LYS A 104 16.16 14.47 -21.98
C LYS A 104 15.86 13.01 -22.34
N ILE A 105 14.65 12.52 -22.07
CA ILE A 105 14.20 11.16 -22.39
C ILE A 105 13.76 11.03 -23.86
N ARG A 106 13.43 12.15 -24.53
CA ARG A 106 12.92 12.18 -25.92
C ARG A 106 14.03 12.38 -26.98
N LYS A 107 15.29 12.56 -26.57
CA LYS A 107 16.46 12.54 -27.47
C LYS A 107 17.14 11.18 -27.38
#